data_AF-A0A7K7Q681-F1
#
_entry.id   AF-A0A7K7Q681-F1
#
_cell.length_a   1.000
_cell.length_b   1.000
_cell.length_c   1.000
_cell.angle_alpha   90.00
_cell.angle_beta   90.00
_cell.angle_gamma   90.00
#
_symmetry.space_group_name_H-M   'P 1'
#
loop_
_entity.id
_entity.type
_entity.pdbx_description
1 polymer ?
#
loop_
_entity_poly.entity_id
_entity_poly.type
_entity_poly.pdbx_seq_one_letter_code
_entity_poly.pdbx_strand_id
1 'polypeptide(L)'
;IKDPEAKKPDDWDERAKIDDPEDTKPEGEWRPQQIDNPDYKGKWVHPEIDNPEYSPDPLLYSYDSFGVIGLDLWQVRGGPGGSGGVSGSFGTPLTRPSPQVKSGTIFDNFLITDDEKLAEEIGNETWG
;
A
#
# COMPACT_ATOMS: atom_id res chain seq x y z
N ILE A 1 -17.93 4.15 -5.76
CA ILE A 1 -18.22 3.55 -4.43
C ILE A 1 -18.98 2.24 -4.62
N LYS A 2 -18.98 1.34 -3.63
CA LYS A 2 -19.88 0.17 -3.67
C LYS A 2 -21.33 0.66 -3.62
N ASP A 3 -22.17 0.13 -4.49
CA ASP A 3 -23.60 0.46 -4.53
C ASP A 3 -24.32 0.11 -3.20
N PRO A 4 -24.82 1.09 -2.43
CA PRO A 4 -25.49 0.79 -1.17
C PRO A 4 -26.78 -0.03 -1.32
N GLU A 5 -27.40 -0.04 -2.51
CA GLU A 5 -28.67 -0.75 -2.78
C GLU A 5 -28.46 -2.15 -3.34
N ALA A 6 -27.24 -2.48 -3.79
CA ALA A 6 -26.97 -3.77 -4.41
C ALA A 6 -26.87 -4.88 -3.36
N LYS A 7 -27.70 -5.90 -3.53
CA LYS A 7 -27.64 -7.16 -2.77
C LYS A 7 -27.35 -8.30 -3.72
N LYS A 8 -26.63 -9.31 -3.24
CA LYS A 8 -26.45 -10.57 -3.99
C LYS A 8 -27.84 -11.17 -4.26
N PRO A 9 -28.19 -11.49 -5.51
CA PRO A 9 -29.47 -12.13 -5.82
C PRO A 9 -29.59 -13.50 -5.15
N ASP A 10 -30.79 -13.83 -4.69
CA ASP A 10 -31.07 -15.11 -4.02
C ASP A 10 -30.88 -16.31 -4.98
N ASP A 11 -31.17 -16.13 -6.27
CA ASP A 11 -31.03 -17.14 -7.33
C ASP A 11 -29.61 -17.21 -7.95
N TRP A 12 -28.59 -16.63 -7.30
CA TRP A 12 -27.23 -16.62 -7.82
C TRP A 12 -26.43 -17.85 -7.36
N ASP A 13 -26.23 -18.82 -8.26
CA ASP A 13 -25.38 -19.98 -7.99
C ASP A 13 -23.90 -19.72 -8.36
N GLU A 14 -23.04 -19.76 -7.33
CA GLU A 14 -21.58 -19.62 -7.49
C GLU A 14 -20.86 -20.97 -7.60
N ARG A 15 -21.59 -22.08 -7.53
CA ARG A 15 -21.02 -23.41 -7.75
C ARG A 15 -20.83 -23.59 -9.24
N ALA A 16 -19.57 -23.59 -9.66
CA ALA A 16 -19.19 -23.92 -11.04
C ALA A 16 -19.57 -25.36 -11.42
N LYS A 17 -19.71 -26.24 -10.42
CA LYS A 17 -20.10 -27.63 -10.59
C LYS A 17 -21.26 -28.00 -9.68
N ILE A 18 -22.24 -28.67 -10.24
CA ILE A 18 -23.39 -29.24 -9.52
C ILE A 18 -23.35 -30.76 -9.63
N ASP A 19 -24.02 -31.44 -8.70
CA ASP A 19 -24.18 -32.88 -8.78
C ASP A 19 -25.09 -33.20 -9.99
N ASP A 20 -24.70 -34.20 -10.77
CA ASP A 20 -25.45 -34.62 -11.95
C ASP A 20 -26.82 -35.17 -11.52
N PRO A 21 -27.93 -34.50 -11.90
CA PRO A 21 -29.27 -34.90 -11.49
C PRO A 21 -29.69 -36.25 -12.07
N GLU A 22 -29.05 -36.72 -13.13
CA GLU A 22 -29.31 -38.01 -13.76
C GLU A 22 -28.45 -39.15 -13.18
N ASP A 23 -27.50 -38.84 -12.29
CA ASP A 23 -26.57 -39.82 -11.74
C ASP A 23 -27.22 -40.67 -10.64
N THR A 24 -27.20 -41.98 -10.83
CA THR A 24 -27.91 -42.94 -9.97
C THR A 24 -26.97 -43.53 -8.93
N LYS A 25 -27.29 -43.32 -7.64
CA LYS A 25 -26.46 -43.81 -6.53
C LYS A 25 -26.42 -45.35 -6.49
N PRO A 26 -25.24 -45.99 -6.64
CA PRO A 26 -25.06 -47.44 -6.43
C PRO A 26 -24.99 -47.81 -4.94
N GLU A 27 -25.15 -49.10 -4.63
CA GLU A 27 -25.00 -49.64 -3.27
C GLU A 27 -23.50 -49.72 -2.88
N GLY A 28 -23.07 -48.92 -1.90
CA GLY A 28 -21.69 -48.86 -1.41
C GLY A 28 -21.21 -47.44 -1.06
N GLU A 29 -19.92 -47.25 -0.78
CA GLU A 29 -19.32 -45.91 -0.66
C GLU A 29 -19.24 -45.25 -2.03
N TRP A 30 -20.03 -44.20 -2.24
CA TRP A 30 -20.09 -43.50 -3.52
C TRP A 30 -20.37 -42.00 -3.35
N ARG A 31 -19.94 -41.20 -4.33
CA ARG A 31 -20.20 -39.76 -4.44
C ARG A 31 -20.73 -39.43 -5.84
N PRO A 32 -21.70 -38.50 -5.98
CA PRO A 32 -22.25 -38.11 -7.27
C PRO A 32 -21.18 -37.52 -8.19
N GLN A 33 -21.32 -37.82 -9.49
CA GLN A 33 -20.58 -37.15 -10.55
C GLN A 33 -20.97 -35.68 -10.58
N GLN A 34 -19.97 -34.83 -10.80
CA GLN A 34 -20.18 -33.39 -10.87
C GLN A 34 -20.14 -32.94 -12.32
N ILE A 35 -21.22 -32.32 -12.78
CA ILE A 35 -21.34 -31.68 -14.10
C ILE A 35 -21.13 -30.17 -13.96
N ASP A 36 -20.76 -29.54 -15.06
CA ASP A 36 -20.68 -28.07 -15.11
C ASP A 36 -22.08 -27.49 -14.94
N ASN A 37 -22.20 -26.52 -14.05
CA ASN A 37 -23.48 -25.89 -13.75
C ASN A 37 -23.88 -24.94 -14.89
N PRO A 38 -24.95 -25.23 -15.65
CA PRO A 38 -25.38 -24.35 -16.74
C PRO A 38 -25.87 -22.97 -16.25
N ASP A 39 -26.26 -22.87 -14.97
CA ASP A 39 -26.70 -21.63 -14.33
C ASP A 39 -25.57 -20.88 -13.60
N TYR A 40 -24.31 -21.34 -13.72
CA TYR A 40 -23.17 -20.67 -13.10
C TYR A 40 -22.89 -19.32 -13.79
N LYS A 41 -23.21 -18.24 -13.08
CA LYS A 41 -23.02 -16.86 -13.54
C LYS A 41 -21.68 -16.26 -13.12
N GLY A 42 -20.78 -17.07 -12.54
CA GLY A 42 -19.51 -16.61 -11.96
C GLY A 42 -19.64 -16.27 -10.48
N LYS A 43 -18.53 -15.89 -9.85
CA LYS A 43 -18.55 -15.32 -8.50
C LYS A 43 -19.27 -13.98 -8.55
N TRP A 44 -20.24 -13.75 -7.68
CA TRP A 44 -20.94 -12.47 -7.65
C TRP A 44 -19.97 -11.34 -7.32
N VAL A 45 -19.92 -10.32 -8.19
CA VAL A 45 -19.14 -9.10 -7.99
C VAL A 45 -20.10 -7.98 -7.65
N HIS A 46 -19.84 -7.32 -6.52
CA HIS A 46 -20.64 -6.19 -6.09
C HIS A 46 -20.50 -5.04 -7.10
N PRO A 47 -21.61 -4.48 -7.63
CA PRO A 47 -21.53 -3.40 -8.60
C PRO A 47 -20.89 -2.15 -7.96
N GLU A 48 -20.09 -1.47 -8.77
CA GLU A 48 -19.50 -0.17 -8.43
C GLU A 48 -20.34 0.90 -9.12
N ILE A 49 -20.75 1.91 -8.36
CA ILE A 49 -21.43 3.10 -8.86
C ILE A 49 -20.51 4.32 -8.74
N ASP A 50 -20.77 5.33 -9.55
CA ASP A 50 -20.09 6.62 -9.42
C ASP A 50 -20.32 7.18 -8.02
N ASN A 51 -19.26 7.76 -7.44
CA ASN A 51 -19.36 8.39 -6.13
C ASN A 51 -19.99 9.78 -6.30
N PRO A 52 -21.21 10.03 -5.80
CA PRO A 52 -21.85 11.34 -5.93
C PRO A 52 -21.08 12.45 -5.18
N GLU A 53 -20.27 12.08 -4.18
CA GLU A 53 -19.42 13.00 -3.42
C GLU A 53 -18.04 13.24 -4.08
N TYR A 54 -17.72 12.55 -5.18
CA TYR A 54 -16.47 12.80 -5.89
C TYR A 54 -16.61 14.04 -6.75
N SER A 55 -15.73 15.01 -6.53
CA SER A 55 -15.62 16.21 -7.36
C SER A 55 -14.14 16.48 -7.66
N PRO A 56 -13.75 16.65 -8.94
CA PRO A 56 -12.40 17.06 -9.28
C PRO A 56 -12.21 18.54 -8.92
N ASP A 57 -11.19 18.85 -8.14
CA ASP A 57 -10.82 20.22 -7.79
C ASP A 57 -9.67 20.71 -8.69
N PRO A 58 -9.94 21.63 -9.65
CA PRO A 58 -8.90 22.15 -10.54
C PRO A 58 -7.93 23.10 -9.82
N LEU A 59 -8.25 23.59 -8.63
CA LEU A 59 -7.42 24.53 -7.86
C LEU A 59 -6.61 23.83 -6.77
N LEU A 60 -6.59 22.49 -6.73
CA LEU A 60 -5.82 21.72 -5.76
C LEU A 60 -4.31 22.06 -5.76
N TYR A 61 -3.77 22.53 -6.88
CA TYR A 61 -2.38 22.97 -7.01
C TYR A 61 -2.14 24.41 -6.48
N SER A 62 -3.21 25.18 -6.34
CA SER A 62 -3.16 26.60 -6.00
C SER A 62 -3.23 26.79 -4.50
N TYR A 63 -2.37 27.65 -3.99
CA TYR A 63 -2.39 28.11 -2.61
C TYR A 63 -2.44 29.63 -2.61
N ASP A 64 -3.11 30.22 -1.63
CA ASP A 64 -3.27 31.68 -1.55
C ASP A 64 -1.94 32.41 -1.44
N SER A 65 -1.01 31.87 -0.65
CA SER A 65 0.35 32.39 -0.53
C SER A 65 1.28 31.38 0.15
N PHE A 66 2.56 31.45 -0.21
CA PHE A 66 3.65 30.80 0.51
C PHE A 66 4.67 31.86 0.91
N GLY A 67 5.20 31.78 2.13
CA GLY A 67 6.20 32.76 2.61
C GLY A 67 7.23 32.21 3.59
N VAL A 68 7.12 30.93 3.96
CA VAL A 68 8.02 30.28 4.93
C VAL A 68 8.42 28.92 4.42
N ILE A 69 9.71 28.62 4.51
CA ILE A 69 10.27 27.27 4.32
C ILE A 69 10.63 26.75 5.71
N GLY A 70 10.03 25.64 6.12
CA GLY A 70 10.30 24.97 7.39
C GLY A 70 10.83 23.56 7.19
N LEU A 71 11.85 23.18 7.95
CA LEU A 71 12.36 21.81 8.01
C LEU A 71 12.03 21.21 9.37
N ASP A 72 11.00 20.37 9.43
CA ASP A 72 10.66 19.59 10.62
C ASP A 72 10.96 18.11 10.37
N LEU A 73 11.98 17.58 11.03
CA LEU A 73 12.54 16.25 10.77
C LEU A 73 12.92 15.53 12.07
N TRP A 74 12.76 14.21 12.06
CA TRP A 74 13.26 13.32 13.11
C TRP A 74 14.36 12.40 12.56
N GLN A 75 15.52 12.31 13.24
CA GLN A 75 16.66 11.49 12.80
C GLN A 75 17.02 10.37 13.80
N VAL A 76 17.15 9.13 13.32
CA VAL A 76 17.68 7.96 14.06
C VAL A 76 18.73 7.26 13.19
N ARG A 77 19.79 6.70 13.79
CA ARG A 77 20.68 5.74 13.11
C ARG A 77 20.52 4.33 13.69
N GLY A 78 20.49 3.33 12.82
CA GLY A 78 20.81 1.96 13.18
C GLY A 78 22.30 1.87 13.53
N GLY A 79 22.60 1.32 14.71
CA GLY A 79 23.98 1.13 15.15
C GLY A 79 24.78 0.27 14.16
N PRO A 80 26.12 0.39 14.14
CA PRO A 80 26.95 -0.44 13.28
C PRO A 80 26.72 -1.90 13.67
N GLY A 81 26.12 -2.67 12.77
CA GLY A 81 26.13 -4.13 12.82
C GLY A 81 27.57 -4.61 12.65
N GLY A 82 28.31 -4.63 13.76
CA GLY A 82 29.61 -5.27 13.84
C GLY A 82 29.41 -6.79 13.78
N SER A 83 29.69 -7.37 12.62
CA SER A 83 30.07 -8.77 12.52
C SER A 83 31.35 -8.99 13.35
N GLY A 84 31.20 -9.40 14.60
CA GLY A 84 32.31 -9.68 15.51
C GLY A 84 31.91 -10.78 16.47
N GLY A 85 32.59 -11.92 16.37
CA GLY A 85 32.29 -13.16 17.08
C GLY A 85 32.15 -13.01 18.59
N VAL A 86 31.19 -13.76 19.15
CA VAL A 86 31.04 -13.97 20.58
C VAL A 86 32.15 -14.90 21.08
N SER A 87 33.13 -14.36 21.80
CA SER A 87 33.82 -15.09 22.87
C SER A 87 33.52 -14.39 24.19
N GLY A 88 32.98 -15.15 25.14
CA GLY A 88 32.45 -14.62 26.39
C GLY A 88 33.55 -14.19 27.36
N SER A 89 33.35 -13.04 28.01
CA SER A 89 33.79 -12.86 29.39
C SER A 89 32.94 -11.78 30.07
N PHE A 90 32.40 -12.13 31.23
CA PHE A 90 31.55 -11.30 32.09
C PHE A 90 32.36 -10.16 32.72
N GLY A 91 31.87 -8.92 32.64
CA GLY A 91 32.32 -7.84 33.52
C GLY A 91 32.12 -6.42 33.00
N THR A 92 31.00 -5.80 33.37
CA THR A 92 30.77 -4.36 33.73
C THR A 92 29.29 -4.02 33.54
N PRO A 93 28.70 -3.11 34.36
CA PRO A 93 27.32 -2.71 34.18
C PRO A 93 27.18 -2.04 32.82
N LEU A 94 26.39 -2.65 31.93
CA LEU A 94 25.97 -2.07 30.66
C LEU A 94 25.23 -0.77 30.96
N THR A 95 25.94 0.37 30.96
CA THR A 95 25.29 1.64 30.67
C THR A 95 24.64 1.44 29.31
N ARG A 96 23.31 1.31 29.29
CA ARG A 96 22.52 1.35 28.05
C ARG A 96 23.09 2.51 27.24
N PRO A 97 23.58 2.31 26.01
CA PRO A 97 24.06 3.43 25.24
C PRO A 97 22.87 4.37 25.11
N SER A 98 22.95 5.53 25.76
CA SER A 98 22.02 6.62 25.52
C SER A 98 21.99 6.82 24.02
N PRO A 99 20.82 6.85 23.36
CA PRO A 99 20.77 7.11 21.93
C PRO A 99 21.51 8.41 21.66
N GLN A 100 22.71 8.30 21.10
CA GLN A 100 23.53 9.44 20.77
C GLN A 100 22.96 10.03 19.49
N VAL A 101 22.31 11.18 19.60
CA VAL A 101 22.01 12.03 18.45
C VAL A 101 23.33 12.61 17.96
N LYS A 102 23.79 12.16 16.79
CA LYS A 102 24.89 12.80 16.07
C LYS A 102 24.39 13.12 14.66
N SER A 103 24.23 14.41 14.41
CA SER A 103 23.83 15.03 13.15
C SER A 103 24.81 14.70 12.02
N GLY A 104 24.30 14.52 10.80
CA GLY A 104 25.14 14.28 9.63
C GLY A 104 24.52 14.64 8.27
N THR A 105 23.26 15.05 8.24
CA THR A 105 22.61 15.54 7.02
C THR A 105 22.85 17.04 6.91
N ILE A 106 23.36 17.48 5.75
CA ILE A 106 23.51 18.88 5.39
C ILE A 106 22.54 19.14 4.23
N PHE A 107 21.67 20.13 4.39
CA PHE A 107 20.85 20.65 3.31
C PHE A 107 21.41 22.00 2.90
N ASP A 108 21.54 22.22 1.60
CA ASP A 108 21.96 23.48 1.02
C ASP A 108 21.22 23.69 -0.31
N ASN A 109 21.33 24.89 -0.87
CA ASN A 109 20.85 25.25 -2.21
C ASN A 109 19.33 25.17 -2.39
N PHE A 110 18.58 25.70 -1.41
CA PHE A 110 17.14 25.88 -1.55
C PHE A 110 16.82 26.86 -2.68
N LEU A 111 16.03 26.40 -3.65
CA LEU A 111 15.51 27.20 -4.76
C LEU A 111 13.99 27.05 -4.84
N ILE A 112 13.29 28.17 -4.95
CA ILE A 112 11.85 28.22 -5.25
C ILE A 112 11.69 29.14 -6.45
N THR A 113 11.10 28.63 -7.53
CA THR A 113 10.87 29.35 -8.78
C THR A 113 9.65 28.78 -9.50
N ASP A 114 9.06 29.57 -10.38
CA ASP A 114 7.98 29.17 -11.31
C ASP A 114 8.51 28.76 -12.70
N ASP A 115 9.81 28.90 -12.94
CA ASP A 115 10.47 28.53 -14.19
C ASP A 115 11.28 27.22 -14.05
N GLU A 116 10.80 26.19 -14.74
CA GLU A 116 11.42 24.86 -14.77
C GLU A 116 12.83 24.86 -15.36
N LYS A 117 13.09 25.68 -16.39
CA LYS A 117 14.40 25.72 -17.06
C LYS A 117 15.44 26.39 -16.18
N LEU A 118 15.04 27.45 -15.49
CA LEU A 118 15.90 28.13 -14.51
C LEU A 118 16.25 27.18 -13.36
N ALA A 119 15.29 26.38 -12.88
CA ALA A 119 15.56 25.39 -11.85
C ALA A 119 16.56 24.32 -12.32
N GLU A 120 16.44 23.87 -13.56
CA GLU A 120 17.37 22.91 -14.18
C GLU A 120 18.79 23.49 -14.32
N GLU A 121 18.90 24.73 -14.82
CA GLU A 121 20.18 25.42 -14.97
C GLU A 121 20.89 25.59 -13.62
N ILE A 122 20.21 26.15 -12.62
CA ILE A 122 20.77 26.35 -11.28
C ILE A 122 21.12 25.01 -10.64
N GLY A 123 20.30 23.98 -10.83
CA GLY A 123 20.57 22.63 -10.36
C GLY A 123 21.87 22.07 -10.91
N ASN A 124 22.07 22.19 -12.22
CA ASN A 124 23.29 21.74 -12.90
C ASN A 124 24.52 22.58 -12.50
N GLU A 125 24.39 23.89 -12.32
CA GLU A 125 25.51 24.74 -11.87
C GLU A 125 25.94 24.44 -10.44
N THR A 126 24.98 24.13 -9.57
CA THR A 126 25.22 24.00 -8.14
C THR A 126 25.73 22.60 -7.75
N TRP A 127 25.26 21.57 -8.46
CA TRP A 127 25.50 20.17 -8.13
C TRP A 127 26.23 19.36 -9.22
N GLY A 128 26.51 19.96 -10.37
CA GLY A 128 27.10 19.32 -11.56
C GLY A 128 28.60 19.08 -11.52
#